data_AF-A0A7L0L7B8-F1
#
_entry.id   AF-A0A7L0L7B8-F1
#
_cell.length_a   1.000
_cell.length_b   1.000
_cell.length_c   1.000
_cell.angle_alpha   90.00
_cell.angle_beta   90.00
_cell.angle_gamma   90.00
#
_symmetry.space_group_name_H-M   'P 1'
#
loop_
_entity.id
_entity.type
_entity.pdbx_description
1 polymer ?
#
loop_
_entity_poly.entity_id
_entity_poly.type
_entity_poly.pdbx_seq_one_letter_code
_entity_poly.pdbx_strand_id
1 'polypeptide(L)'
;MQEPEEKKIALELLETEQAYVNRLHLLDQVFYTELMKEAKTGKTVPEEVVKMIFSNISSIYQFHAEFFLPELQKRMEDWNRNPRIGDVIQKLAPFLKMYGEYVKNFDKAVELVTAWSEKSPPFQELIADIQKRKVCANLTLQHHMLEPVQRIPRYELLLKDYVRKLPPQSPDRGDAEKALEMIFMVAKHSNAAIAEMERLQNLWVVYQRLGLEDDIVDPSNELIKEGPIQKISTRNNSTSEKYLFLFNNMLLYCVPKVIQVGAEFQVHLRMDVEGMKVRELKDTEFPHTFLVSGKQRTLELQAR
;
A
#
# COMPACT_ATOMS: atom_id res chain seq x y z
N MET A 1 7.46 -34.11 -31.00
CA MET A 1 7.58 -32.66 -31.25
C MET A 1 7.60 -31.95 -29.91
N GLN A 2 8.54 -31.04 -29.70
CA GLN A 2 8.60 -30.23 -28.48
C GLN A 2 7.43 -29.24 -28.50
N GLU A 3 6.68 -29.11 -27.39
CA GLU A 3 5.59 -28.14 -27.33
C GLU A 3 6.11 -26.70 -27.54
N PRO A 4 5.36 -25.87 -28.29
CA PRO A 4 5.71 -24.47 -28.50
C PRO A 4 5.90 -23.71 -27.17
N GLU A 5 6.87 -22.81 -27.11
CA GLU A 5 7.24 -22.14 -25.85
C GLU A 5 6.12 -21.24 -25.33
N GLU A 6 5.38 -20.58 -26.22
CA GLU A 6 4.22 -19.76 -25.88
C GLU A 6 3.08 -20.59 -25.27
N LYS A 7 2.90 -21.83 -25.73
CA LYS A 7 1.89 -22.76 -25.18
C LYS A 7 2.26 -23.18 -23.76
N LYS A 8 3.54 -23.40 -23.47
CA LYS A 8 4.01 -23.74 -22.12
C LYS A 8 3.72 -22.62 -21.13
N ILE A 9 3.94 -21.37 -21.53
CA ILE A 9 3.64 -20.21 -20.68
C ILE A 9 2.14 -20.06 -20.47
N ALA A 10 1.33 -20.32 -21.51
CA ALA A 10 -0.13 -20.31 -21.38
C ALA A 10 -0.65 -21.43 -20.45
N LEU A 11 -0.04 -22.62 -20.49
CA LEU A 11 -0.32 -23.71 -19.56
C LEU A 11 0.09 -23.35 -18.13
N GLU A 12 1.26 -22.75 -17.93
CA GLU A 12 1.71 -22.27 -16.63
C GLU A 12 0.76 -21.20 -16.07
N LEU A 13 0.29 -20.27 -16.91
CA LEU A 13 -0.72 -19.30 -16.52
C LEU A 13 -2.00 -19.99 -16.03
N LEU A 14 -2.49 -21.00 -16.75
CA LEU A 14 -3.67 -21.76 -16.36
C LEU A 14 -3.47 -22.53 -15.05
N GLU A 15 -2.37 -23.26 -14.91
CA GLU A 15 -2.07 -24.05 -13.71
C GLU A 15 -1.95 -23.16 -12.47
N THR A 16 -1.21 -22.06 -12.60
CA THR A 16 -1.04 -21.10 -11.50
C THR A 16 -2.33 -20.33 -11.22
N GLU A 17 -3.19 -20.11 -12.22
CA GLU A 17 -4.52 -19.52 -12.03
C GLU A 17 -5.46 -20.44 -11.26
N GLN A 18 -5.48 -21.72 -11.63
CA GLN A 18 -6.26 -22.72 -10.91
C GLN A 18 -5.83 -22.81 -9.44
N ALA A 19 -4.52 -22.80 -9.18
CA ALA A 19 -3.98 -22.75 -7.83
C ALA A 19 -4.39 -21.46 -7.10
N TYR A 20 -4.34 -20.32 -7.78
CA TYR A 20 -4.72 -19.03 -7.20
C TYR A 20 -6.21 -18.96 -6.84
N VAL A 21 -7.11 -19.43 -7.72
CA VAL A 21 -8.55 -19.54 -7.43
C VAL A 21 -8.82 -20.43 -6.21
N ASN A 22 -8.08 -21.52 -6.06
CA ASN A 22 -8.19 -22.38 -4.87
C ASN A 22 -7.75 -21.64 -3.58
N ARG A 23 -6.77 -20.74 -3.67
CA ARG A 23 -6.36 -19.89 -2.54
C ARG A 23 -7.40 -18.82 -2.24
N LEU A 24 -7.97 -18.20 -3.25
CA LEU A 24 -9.09 -17.25 -3.09
C LEU A 24 -10.31 -17.91 -2.46
N HIS A 25 -10.64 -19.14 -2.88
CA HIS A 25 -11.68 -19.94 -2.26
C HIS A 25 -11.40 -20.19 -0.77
N LEU A 26 -10.16 -20.53 -0.42
CA LEU A 26 -9.77 -20.70 0.98
C LEU A 26 -9.98 -19.41 1.79
N LEU A 27 -9.60 -18.26 1.25
CA LEU A 27 -9.79 -16.97 1.94
C LEU A 27 -11.26 -16.60 2.10
N ASP A 28 -12.06 -16.74 1.04
CA ASP A 28 -13.44 -16.23 0.99
C ASP A 28 -14.47 -17.25 1.54
N GLN A 29 -14.41 -18.47 1.05
CA GLN A 29 -15.43 -19.50 1.33
C GLN A 29 -15.14 -20.29 2.60
N VAL A 30 -13.90 -20.22 3.13
CA VAL A 30 -13.54 -20.88 4.39
C VAL A 30 -13.28 -19.85 5.48
N PHE A 31 -12.21 -19.05 5.38
CA PHE A 31 -11.85 -18.11 6.44
C PHE A 31 -12.90 -17.02 6.66
N TYR A 32 -13.24 -16.25 5.62
CA TYR A 32 -14.21 -15.16 5.73
C TYR A 32 -15.58 -15.67 6.15
N THR A 33 -16.09 -16.72 5.50
CA THR A 33 -17.42 -17.27 5.81
C THR A 33 -17.54 -17.79 7.24
N GLU A 34 -16.54 -18.52 7.74
CA GLU A 34 -16.56 -19.04 9.12
C GLU A 34 -16.39 -17.92 10.16
N LEU A 35 -15.49 -16.97 9.91
CA LEU A 35 -15.31 -15.81 10.79
C LEU A 35 -16.55 -14.93 10.83
N MET A 36 -17.21 -14.68 9.70
CA MET A 36 -18.46 -13.94 9.62
C MET A 36 -19.60 -14.66 10.35
N LYS A 37 -19.65 -15.99 10.25
CA LYS A 37 -20.66 -16.80 10.96
C LYS A 37 -20.49 -16.67 12.47
N GLU A 38 -19.26 -16.79 12.97
CA GLU A 38 -18.99 -16.61 14.41
C GLU A 38 -19.17 -15.16 14.86
N ALA A 39 -18.79 -14.19 14.04
CA ALA A 39 -18.99 -12.76 14.33
C ALA A 39 -20.46 -12.41 14.58
N LYS A 40 -21.39 -12.99 13.80
CA LYS A 40 -22.84 -12.84 13.98
C LYS A 40 -23.37 -13.38 15.30
N THR A 41 -22.64 -14.28 15.95
CA THR A 41 -23.00 -14.77 17.30
C THR A 41 -22.61 -13.77 18.40
N GLY A 42 -21.78 -12.78 18.08
CA GLY A 42 -21.30 -11.74 18.99
C GLY A 42 -20.18 -12.18 19.95
N LYS A 43 -19.64 -13.41 19.82
CA LYS A 43 -18.71 -14.00 20.79
C LYS A 43 -17.22 -13.92 20.44
N THR A 44 -16.87 -13.65 19.18
CA THR A 44 -15.49 -13.72 18.68
C THR A 44 -14.93 -12.35 18.31
N VAL A 45 -15.48 -11.74 17.26
CA VAL A 45 -14.99 -10.52 16.62
C VAL A 45 -16.18 -9.77 15.99
N PRO A 46 -16.22 -8.44 15.98
CA PRO A 46 -17.27 -7.68 15.29
C PRO A 46 -17.27 -7.95 13.78
N GLU A 47 -18.45 -7.98 13.16
CA GLU A 47 -18.60 -8.18 11.70
C GLU A 47 -17.79 -7.16 10.88
N GLU A 48 -17.77 -5.90 11.32
CA GLU A 48 -17.02 -4.84 10.63
C GLU A 48 -15.51 -5.11 10.62
N VAL A 49 -14.97 -5.72 11.68
CA VAL A 49 -13.55 -6.10 11.72
C VAL A 49 -13.28 -7.21 10.71
N VAL A 50 -14.17 -8.21 10.61
CA VAL A 50 -14.01 -9.29 9.62
C VAL A 50 -14.07 -8.72 8.20
N LYS A 51 -15.02 -7.83 7.91
CA LYS A 51 -15.07 -7.13 6.61
C LYS A 51 -13.79 -6.34 6.33
N MET A 52 -13.21 -5.68 7.33
CA MET A 52 -11.95 -4.95 7.17
C MET A 52 -10.75 -5.88 6.94
N ILE A 53 -10.69 -7.04 7.60
CA ILE A 53 -9.62 -8.03 7.40
C ILE A 53 -9.63 -8.56 5.96
N PHE A 54 -10.82 -8.86 5.44
CA PHE A 54 -10.95 -9.50 4.13
C PHE A 54 -11.19 -8.51 2.98
N SER A 55 -11.46 -7.23 3.28
CA SER A 55 -11.65 -6.16 2.30
C SER A 55 -12.66 -6.61 1.22
N ASN A 56 -12.29 -6.45 -0.06
CA ASN A 56 -13.07 -6.89 -1.22
C ASN A 56 -12.65 -8.28 -1.76
N ILE A 57 -12.16 -9.20 -0.92
CA ILE A 57 -11.70 -10.53 -1.36
C ILE A 57 -12.78 -11.33 -2.09
N SER A 58 -14.05 -11.20 -1.68
CA SER A 58 -15.16 -11.92 -2.32
C SER A 58 -15.34 -11.51 -3.77
N SER A 59 -15.20 -10.22 -4.07
CA SER A 59 -15.23 -9.69 -5.45
C SER A 59 -14.08 -10.23 -6.29
N ILE A 60 -12.88 -10.31 -5.70
CA ILE A 60 -11.69 -10.89 -6.35
C ILE A 60 -11.93 -12.38 -6.65
N TYR A 61 -12.41 -13.13 -5.66
CA TYR A 61 -12.71 -14.56 -5.81
C TYR A 61 -13.74 -14.82 -6.91
N GLN A 62 -14.89 -14.14 -6.87
CA GLN A 62 -15.95 -14.32 -7.85
C GLN A 62 -15.46 -14.05 -9.27
N PHE A 63 -14.74 -12.96 -9.48
CA PHE A 63 -14.21 -12.64 -10.79
C PHE A 63 -13.24 -13.72 -11.32
N HIS A 64 -12.30 -14.17 -10.49
CA HIS A 64 -11.34 -15.18 -10.90
C HIS A 64 -11.98 -16.56 -11.11
N ALA A 65 -12.89 -16.97 -10.21
CA ALA A 65 -13.53 -18.28 -10.24
C ALA A 65 -14.62 -18.42 -11.31
N GLU A 66 -15.45 -17.39 -11.49
CA GLU A 66 -16.64 -17.46 -12.35
C GLU A 66 -16.38 -16.93 -13.77
N PHE A 67 -15.35 -16.09 -13.96
CA PHE A 67 -15.08 -15.45 -15.26
C PHE A 67 -13.71 -15.81 -15.83
N PHE A 68 -12.61 -15.47 -15.14
CA PHE A 68 -11.29 -15.56 -15.75
C PHE A 68 -10.80 -17.00 -15.95
N LEU A 69 -10.84 -17.82 -14.90
CA LEU A 69 -10.40 -19.21 -14.97
C LEU A 69 -11.21 -20.03 -16.01
N PRO A 70 -12.55 -19.97 -16.05
CA PRO A 70 -13.32 -20.67 -17.08
C PRO A 70 -13.00 -20.24 -18.51
N GLU A 71 -12.80 -18.94 -18.76
CA GLU A 71 -12.42 -18.43 -20.09
C GLU A 71 -11.02 -18.93 -20.49
N LEU A 72 -10.08 -18.96 -19.54
CA LEU A 72 -8.72 -19.47 -19.77
C LEU A 72 -8.73 -20.99 -20.01
N GLN A 73 -9.49 -21.78 -19.23
CA GLN A 73 -9.68 -23.22 -19.44
C GLN A 73 -10.22 -23.50 -20.85
N LYS A 74 -11.31 -22.81 -21.23
CA LYS A 74 -11.92 -22.93 -22.57
C LYS A 74 -10.92 -22.61 -23.68
N ARG A 75 -10.07 -21.59 -23.49
CA ARG A 75 -9.02 -21.26 -24.46
C ARG A 75 -7.99 -22.38 -24.58
N MET A 76 -7.55 -22.95 -23.46
CA MET A 76 -6.55 -24.02 -23.48
C MET A 76 -7.09 -25.33 -24.08
N GLU A 77 -8.38 -25.62 -23.91
CA GLU A 77 -9.05 -26.74 -24.58
C GLU A 77 -9.09 -26.57 -26.11
N ASP A 78 -9.29 -25.34 -26.61
CA ASP A 78 -9.36 -25.01 -28.04
C ASP A 78 -8.02 -24.51 -28.63
N TRP A 79 -6.89 -24.72 -27.92
CA TRP A 79 -5.60 -24.15 -28.28
C TRP A 79 -5.17 -24.46 -29.72
N ASN A 80 -5.42 -25.67 -30.19
CA ASN A 80 -5.01 -26.10 -31.53
C ASN A 80 -5.72 -25.33 -32.65
N ARG A 81 -6.91 -24.78 -32.39
CA ARG A 81 -7.67 -23.97 -33.35
C ARG A 81 -7.45 -22.47 -33.11
N ASN A 82 -7.18 -22.07 -31.87
CA ASN A 82 -7.02 -20.68 -31.47
C ASN A 82 -5.84 -20.49 -30.48
N PRO A 83 -4.58 -20.58 -30.94
CA PRO A 83 -3.39 -20.58 -30.09
C PRO A 83 -3.01 -19.16 -29.65
N ARG A 84 -3.83 -18.57 -28.78
CA ARG A 84 -3.67 -17.19 -28.34
C ARG A 84 -4.16 -17.02 -26.90
N ILE A 85 -3.73 -16.00 -26.17
CA ILE A 85 -4.29 -15.63 -24.84
C ILE A 85 -4.39 -14.11 -24.63
N GLY A 86 -3.81 -13.29 -25.52
CA GLY A 86 -3.79 -11.84 -25.38
C GLY A 86 -5.19 -11.24 -25.27
N ASP A 87 -6.15 -11.72 -26.07
CA ASP A 87 -7.55 -11.29 -26.02
C ASP A 87 -8.27 -11.67 -24.71
N VAL A 88 -7.95 -12.83 -24.12
CA VAL A 88 -8.49 -13.25 -22.81
C VAL A 88 -7.95 -12.34 -21.71
N ILE A 89 -6.66 -12.03 -21.73
CA ILE A 89 -6.02 -11.17 -20.73
C ILE A 89 -6.43 -9.69 -20.88
N GLN A 90 -6.71 -9.22 -22.10
CA GLN A 90 -7.31 -7.89 -22.30
C GLN A 90 -8.68 -7.76 -21.62
N LYS A 91 -9.49 -8.83 -21.62
CA LYS A 91 -10.77 -8.84 -20.89
C LYS A 91 -10.56 -8.84 -19.37
N LEU A 92 -9.47 -9.46 -18.89
CA LEU A 92 -9.09 -9.49 -17.48
C LEU A 92 -8.68 -8.11 -16.96
N ALA A 93 -7.78 -7.44 -17.69
CA ALA A 93 -7.02 -6.30 -17.17
C ALA A 93 -7.85 -5.15 -16.56
N PRO A 94 -9.01 -4.73 -17.11
CA PRO A 94 -9.84 -3.68 -16.52
C PRO A 94 -10.31 -3.98 -15.08
N PHE A 95 -10.57 -5.25 -14.77
CA PHE A 95 -11.08 -5.69 -13.46
C PHE A 95 -9.99 -5.74 -12.40
N LEU A 96 -8.71 -5.86 -12.80
CA LEU A 96 -7.58 -5.88 -11.87
C LEU A 96 -7.46 -4.58 -11.04
N LYS A 97 -8.13 -3.49 -11.44
CA LYS A 97 -8.21 -2.25 -10.65
C LYS A 97 -8.78 -2.47 -9.24
N MET A 98 -9.62 -3.50 -9.04
CA MET A 98 -10.16 -3.83 -7.71
C MET A 98 -9.08 -4.23 -6.69
N TYR A 99 -7.92 -4.69 -7.16
CA TYR A 99 -6.79 -5.01 -6.29
C TYR A 99 -6.22 -3.78 -5.60
N GLY A 100 -6.41 -2.57 -6.15
CA GLY A 100 -5.99 -1.33 -5.48
C GLY A 100 -6.64 -1.18 -4.11
N GLU A 101 -7.93 -1.52 -3.96
CA GLU A 101 -8.61 -1.49 -2.66
C GLU A 101 -8.07 -2.58 -1.71
N TYR A 102 -7.82 -3.80 -2.22
CA TYR A 102 -7.27 -4.88 -1.41
C TYR A 102 -5.87 -4.55 -0.88
N VAL A 103 -4.96 -4.12 -1.76
CA VAL A 103 -3.58 -3.76 -1.43
C VAL A 103 -3.55 -2.60 -0.44
N LYS A 104 -4.40 -1.58 -0.65
CA LYS A 104 -4.50 -0.41 0.26
C LYS A 104 -4.85 -0.79 1.69
N ASN A 105 -5.71 -1.79 1.86
CA ASN A 105 -6.20 -2.21 3.16
C ASN A 105 -5.33 -3.33 3.76
N PHE A 106 -4.32 -3.83 3.05
CA PHE A 106 -3.59 -5.05 3.41
C PHE A 106 -2.83 -4.92 4.75
N ASP A 107 -2.05 -3.87 4.94
CA ASP A 107 -1.27 -3.70 6.17
C ASP A 107 -2.18 -3.60 7.39
N LYS A 108 -3.24 -2.80 7.29
CA LYS A 108 -4.27 -2.69 8.32
C LYS A 108 -4.98 -4.02 8.58
N ALA A 109 -5.24 -4.81 7.55
CA ALA A 109 -5.86 -6.13 7.69
C ALA A 109 -4.94 -7.10 8.46
N VAL A 110 -3.63 -7.10 8.16
CA VAL A 110 -2.63 -7.90 8.89
C VAL A 110 -2.52 -7.46 10.36
N GLU A 111 -2.53 -6.17 10.63
CA GLU A 111 -2.57 -5.62 12.00
C GLU A 111 -3.81 -6.07 12.75
N LEU A 112 -5.00 -6.02 12.11
CA LEU A 112 -6.25 -6.47 12.72
C LEU A 112 -6.24 -7.96 13.04
N VAL A 113 -5.72 -8.82 12.16
CA VAL A 113 -5.57 -10.25 12.44
C VAL A 113 -4.69 -10.47 13.67
N THR A 114 -3.56 -9.77 13.76
CA THR A 114 -2.65 -9.87 14.91
C THR A 114 -3.31 -9.38 16.20
N ALA A 115 -3.86 -8.16 16.19
CA ALA A 115 -4.50 -7.55 17.35
C ALA A 115 -5.69 -8.38 17.87
N TRP A 116 -6.51 -8.93 16.98
CA TRP A 116 -7.65 -9.77 17.38
C TRP A 116 -7.26 -11.17 17.82
N SER A 117 -6.16 -11.72 17.29
CA SER A 117 -5.60 -12.98 17.78
C SER A 117 -5.09 -12.87 19.22
N GLU A 118 -4.56 -11.71 19.61
CA GLU A 118 -4.14 -11.44 21.00
C GLU A 118 -5.32 -11.10 21.92
N LYS A 119 -6.27 -10.30 21.41
CA LYS A 119 -7.40 -9.79 22.20
C LYS A 119 -8.49 -10.83 22.45
N SER A 120 -8.70 -11.77 21.52
CA SER A 120 -9.84 -12.69 21.52
C SER A 120 -9.39 -14.13 21.35
N PRO A 121 -9.28 -14.92 22.44
CA PRO A 121 -8.95 -16.35 22.36
C PRO A 121 -9.90 -17.14 21.43
N PRO A 122 -11.23 -16.91 21.42
CA PRO A 122 -12.12 -17.58 20.47
C PRO A 122 -11.79 -17.28 18.99
N PHE A 123 -11.36 -16.06 18.67
CA PHE A 123 -10.93 -15.70 17.31
C PHE A 123 -9.62 -16.42 16.95
N GLN A 124 -8.66 -16.45 17.87
CA GLN A 124 -7.38 -17.14 17.71
C GLN A 124 -7.58 -18.65 17.50
N GLU A 125 -8.43 -19.28 18.31
CA GLU A 125 -8.74 -20.71 18.23
C GLU A 125 -9.37 -21.07 16.88
N LEU A 126 -10.35 -20.28 16.41
CA LEU A 126 -10.97 -20.50 15.10
C LEU A 126 -9.94 -20.39 13.97
N ILE A 127 -9.10 -19.36 13.95
CA ILE A 127 -8.04 -19.24 12.94
C ILE A 127 -7.09 -20.44 13.02
N ALA A 128 -6.66 -20.83 14.21
CA ALA A 128 -5.76 -21.97 14.40
C ALA A 128 -6.38 -23.27 13.89
N ASP A 129 -7.68 -23.48 14.12
CA ASP A 129 -8.40 -24.67 13.68
C ASP A 129 -8.58 -24.72 12.17
N ILE A 130 -8.83 -23.59 11.51
CA ILE A 130 -8.83 -23.52 10.06
C ILE A 130 -7.43 -23.77 9.49
N GLN A 131 -6.38 -23.17 10.07
CA GLN A 131 -4.99 -23.33 9.61
C GLN A 131 -4.47 -24.77 9.70
N LYS A 132 -4.98 -25.59 10.63
CA LYS A 132 -4.65 -27.03 10.74
C LYS A 132 -5.19 -27.87 9.58
N ARG A 133 -6.15 -27.35 8.81
CA ARG A 133 -6.76 -28.11 7.70
C ARG A 133 -5.75 -28.28 6.57
N LYS A 134 -5.76 -29.44 5.91
CA LYS A 134 -4.84 -29.77 4.80
C LYS A 134 -4.83 -28.72 3.68
N VAL A 135 -5.98 -28.08 3.42
CA VAL A 135 -6.13 -27.04 2.40
C VAL A 135 -5.24 -25.81 2.66
N CYS A 136 -4.89 -25.53 3.93
CA CYS A 136 -4.03 -24.42 4.32
C CYS A 136 -2.53 -24.71 4.12
N ALA A 137 -2.15 -25.94 3.80
CA ALA A 137 -0.78 -26.35 3.52
C ALA A 137 0.26 -25.89 4.57
N ASN A 138 -0.13 -25.87 5.85
CA ASN A 138 0.68 -25.40 6.99
C ASN A 138 1.10 -23.92 6.92
N LEU A 139 0.42 -23.10 6.11
CA LEU A 139 0.64 -21.66 6.03
C LEU A 139 -0.38 -20.90 6.90
N THR A 140 0.01 -19.73 7.40
CA THR A 140 -0.88 -18.88 8.20
C THR A 140 -1.88 -18.13 7.33
N LEU A 141 -2.95 -17.61 7.92
CA LEU A 141 -3.93 -16.76 7.24
C LEU A 141 -3.24 -15.57 6.54
N GLN A 142 -2.32 -14.88 7.21
CA GLN A 142 -1.59 -13.74 6.64
C GLN A 142 -0.76 -14.13 5.40
N HIS A 143 -0.19 -15.34 5.39
CA HIS A 143 0.53 -15.85 4.21
C HIS A 143 -0.42 -16.02 3.02
N HIS A 144 -1.61 -16.59 3.23
CA HIS A 144 -2.61 -16.72 2.16
C HIS A 144 -3.13 -15.34 1.72
N MET A 145 -3.33 -14.40 2.65
CA MET A 145 -3.79 -13.04 2.35
C MET A 145 -2.81 -12.24 1.49
N LEU A 146 -1.52 -12.63 1.45
CA LEU A 146 -0.50 -12.00 0.61
C LEU A 146 -0.58 -12.44 -0.87
N GLU A 147 -1.17 -13.61 -1.17
CA GLU A 147 -1.24 -14.15 -2.53
C GLU A 147 -1.90 -13.18 -3.53
N PRO A 148 -3.03 -12.50 -3.22
CA PRO A 148 -3.59 -11.48 -4.12
C PRO A 148 -2.66 -10.31 -4.42
N VAL A 149 -1.88 -9.85 -3.44
CA VAL A 149 -0.88 -8.79 -3.62
C VAL A 149 0.21 -9.24 -4.61
N GLN A 150 0.63 -10.51 -4.50
CA GLN A 150 1.68 -11.08 -5.35
C GLN A 150 1.18 -11.49 -6.75
N ARG A 151 -0.13 -11.66 -6.95
CA ARG A 151 -0.67 -12.14 -8.23
C ARG A 151 -0.49 -11.14 -9.37
N ILE A 152 -0.64 -9.84 -9.10
CA ILE A 152 -0.54 -8.80 -10.13
C ILE A 152 0.86 -8.75 -10.77
N PRO A 153 1.97 -8.68 -10.01
CA PRO A 153 3.31 -8.78 -10.59
C PRO A 153 3.56 -10.09 -11.36
N ARG A 154 2.98 -11.21 -10.90
CA ARG A 154 3.13 -12.51 -11.59
C ARG A 154 2.47 -12.49 -12.98
N TYR A 155 1.30 -11.84 -13.15
CA TYR A 155 0.71 -11.70 -14.48
C TYR A 155 1.58 -10.88 -15.43
N GLU A 156 2.19 -9.80 -14.94
CA GLU A 156 3.12 -8.98 -15.74
C GLU A 156 4.30 -9.82 -16.24
N LEU A 157 4.93 -10.60 -15.34
CA LEU A 157 6.07 -11.46 -15.69
C LEU A 157 5.69 -12.55 -16.71
N LEU A 158 4.61 -13.29 -16.45
CA LEU A 158 4.14 -14.35 -17.34
C LEU A 158 3.78 -13.80 -18.72
N LEU A 159 3.09 -12.67 -18.78
CA LEU A 159 2.68 -12.08 -20.05
C LEU A 159 3.87 -11.50 -20.81
N LYS A 160 4.83 -10.87 -20.12
CA LYS A 160 6.08 -10.41 -20.72
C LYS A 160 6.87 -11.57 -21.34
N ASP A 161 6.96 -12.69 -20.63
CA ASP A 161 7.58 -13.90 -21.16
C ASP A 161 6.81 -14.48 -22.34
N TYR A 162 5.46 -14.50 -22.27
CA TYR A 162 4.62 -14.94 -23.37
C TYR A 162 4.86 -14.12 -24.64
N VAL A 163 4.82 -12.78 -24.56
CA VAL A 163 5.10 -11.88 -25.69
C VAL A 163 6.47 -12.15 -26.31
N ARG A 164 7.49 -12.36 -25.46
CA ARG A 164 8.86 -12.67 -25.92
C ARG A 164 8.94 -13.99 -26.68
N LYS A 165 8.13 -14.99 -26.30
CA LYS A 165 8.13 -16.32 -26.91
C LYS A 165 7.17 -16.47 -28.09
N LEU A 166 6.27 -15.51 -28.31
CA LEU A 166 5.41 -15.50 -29.48
C LEU A 166 6.22 -15.47 -30.80
N PRO A 167 5.85 -16.27 -31.81
CA PRO A 167 6.39 -16.14 -33.15
C PRO A 167 6.28 -14.70 -33.69
N PRO A 168 7.23 -14.22 -34.52
CA PRO A 168 7.21 -12.86 -35.05
C PRO A 168 5.92 -12.51 -35.81
N GLN A 169 5.33 -13.49 -36.49
CA GLN A 169 4.08 -13.35 -37.25
C GLN A 169 2.86 -13.88 -36.50
N SER A 170 2.94 -14.02 -35.17
CA SER A 170 1.79 -14.45 -34.38
C SER A 170 0.67 -13.42 -34.46
N PRO A 171 -0.58 -13.84 -34.78
CA PRO A 171 -1.73 -12.94 -34.77
C PRO A 171 -2.05 -12.41 -33.37
N ASP A 172 -1.56 -13.06 -32.31
CA ASP A 172 -1.79 -12.66 -30.91
C ASP A 172 -0.82 -11.57 -30.41
N ARG A 173 0.24 -11.25 -31.17
CA ARG A 173 1.30 -10.37 -30.67
C ARG A 173 0.78 -8.99 -30.27
N GLY A 174 -0.03 -8.35 -31.12
CA GLY A 174 -0.61 -7.04 -30.82
C GLY A 174 -1.58 -7.09 -29.63
N ASP A 175 -2.38 -8.15 -29.53
CA ASP A 175 -3.31 -8.34 -28.42
C ASP A 175 -2.58 -8.57 -27.09
N ALA A 176 -1.49 -9.34 -27.11
CA ALA A 176 -0.69 -9.65 -25.94
C ALA A 176 0.16 -8.46 -25.48
N GLU A 177 0.72 -7.66 -26.40
CA GLU A 177 1.43 -6.41 -26.07
C GLU A 177 0.48 -5.39 -25.43
N LYS A 178 -0.73 -5.25 -25.97
CA LYS A 178 -1.76 -4.38 -25.40
C LYS A 178 -2.22 -4.87 -24.02
N ALA A 179 -2.42 -6.18 -23.85
CA ALA A 179 -2.71 -6.76 -22.54
C ALA A 179 -1.60 -6.43 -21.52
N LEU A 180 -0.33 -6.51 -21.94
CA LEU A 180 0.82 -6.23 -21.08
C LEU A 180 0.83 -4.77 -20.63
N GLU A 181 0.59 -3.84 -21.55
CA GLU A 181 0.46 -2.41 -21.22
C GLU A 181 -0.68 -2.17 -20.22
N MET A 182 -1.84 -2.80 -20.42
CA MET A 182 -2.97 -2.64 -19.50
C MET A 182 -2.65 -3.16 -18.09
N ILE A 183 -2.00 -4.32 -17.98
CA ILE A 183 -1.59 -4.87 -16.68
C ILE A 183 -0.55 -3.97 -16.00
N PHE A 184 0.45 -3.50 -16.75
CA PHE A 184 1.47 -2.58 -16.24
C PHE A 184 0.82 -1.29 -15.70
N MET A 185 -0.15 -0.73 -16.42
CA MET A 185 -0.87 0.47 -15.99
C MET A 185 -1.70 0.24 -14.73
N VAL A 186 -2.32 -0.93 -14.56
CA VAL A 186 -3.05 -1.29 -13.32
C VAL A 186 -2.11 -1.46 -12.13
N ALA A 187 -0.97 -2.12 -12.32
CA ALA A 187 0.04 -2.27 -11.28
C ALA A 187 0.56 -0.89 -10.81
N LYS A 188 0.85 0.02 -11.76
CA LYS A 188 1.28 1.39 -11.47
C LYS A 188 0.21 2.21 -10.76
N HIS A 189 -1.05 2.13 -11.21
CA HIS A 189 -2.16 2.90 -10.64
C HIS A 189 -2.52 2.43 -9.22
N SER A 190 -2.43 1.12 -8.95
CA SER A 190 -2.69 0.56 -7.62
C SER A 190 -1.71 1.12 -6.58
N ASN A 191 -0.44 1.30 -6.92
CA ASN A 191 0.56 1.84 -6.00
C ASN A 191 0.48 3.37 -5.80
N ALA A 192 0.18 4.14 -6.85
CA ALA A 192 0.21 5.61 -6.78
C ALA A 192 -0.96 6.21 -5.98
N ALA A 193 -2.18 5.66 -6.12
CA ALA A 193 -3.36 6.16 -5.41
C ALA A 193 -3.34 5.84 -3.91
N ILE A 194 -2.71 4.71 -3.54
CA ILE A 194 -2.49 4.31 -2.14
C ILE A 194 -1.47 5.25 -1.50
N ALA A 195 -0.31 5.43 -2.14
CA ALA A 195 0.73 6.33 -1.68
C ALA A 195 0.21 7.77 -1.52
N GLU A 196 -0.62 8.25 -2.46
CA GLU A 196 -1.21 9.59 -2.36
C GLU A 196 -2.19 9.71 -1.18
N MET A 197 -3.00 8.67 -0.93
CA MET A 197 -3.90 8.69 0.21
C MET A 197 -3.17 8.60 1.55
N GLU A 198 -2.15 7.76 1.67
CA GLU A 198 -1.28 7.70 2.85
C GLU A 198 -0.55 9.03 3.08
N ARG A 199 -0.04 9.64 2.01
CA ARG A 199 0.59 10.96 2.05
C ARG A 199 -0.38 12.01 2.59
N LEU A 200 -1.60 12.06 2.06
CA LEU A 200 -2.63 13.00 2.53
C LEU A 200 -3.08 12.73 3.97
N GLN A 201 -3.16 11.46 4.40
CA GLN A 201 -3.46 11.11 5.79
C GLN A 201 -2.36 11.54 6.76
N ASN A 202 -1.10 11.26 6.42
CA ASN A 202 0.06 11.69 7.21
C ASN A 202 0.13 13.22 7.29
N LEU A 203 -0.11 13.91 6.17
CA LEU A 203 -0.20 15.36 6.11
C LEU A 203 -1.33 15.91 7.01
N TRP A 204 -2.49 15.25 7.01
CA TRP A 204 -3.62 15.62 7.86
C TRP A 204 -3.30 15.52 9.36
N VAL A 205 -2.63 14.45 9.80
CA VAL A 205 -2.18 14.29 11.20
C VAL A 205 -1.26 15.45 11.61
N VAL A 206 -0.37 15.87 10.73
CA VAL A 206 0.53 17.01 10.97
C VAL A 206 -0.27 18.31 11.13
N TYR A 207 -1.27 18.55 10.27
CA TYR A 207 -2.12 19.74 10.40
C TYR A 207 -2.94 19.76 11.69
N GLN A 208 -3.42 18.60 12.16
CA GLN A 208 -4.09 18.51 13.45
C GLN A 208 -3.14 18.89 14.61
N ARG A 209 -1.88 18.45 14.56
CA ARG A 209 -0.85 18.80 15.55
C ARG A 209 -0.50 20.29 15.52
N LEU A 210 -0.60 20.94 14.36
CA LEU A 210 -0.38 22.38 14.17
C LEU A 210 -1.61 23.25 14.47
N GLY A 211 -2.80 22.66 14.66
CA GLY A 211 -4.02 23.38 15.01
C GLY A 211 -4.88 23.85 13.84
N LEU A 212 -4.67 23.33 12.63
CA LEU A 212 -5.50 23.56 11.44
C LEU A 212 -5.64 25.03 11.03
N GLU A 213 -4.55 25.81 11.07
CA GLU A 213 -4.57 27.21 10.60
C GLU A 213 -4.72 27.28 9.06
N ASP A 214 -5.73 28.02 8.58
CA ASP A 214 -6.14 28.06 7.16
C ASP A 214 -5.03 28.47 6.18
N ASP A 215 -4.01 29.22 6.64
CA ASP A 215 -2.91 29.70 5.82
C ASP A 215 -1.79 28.67 5.61
N ILE A 216 -1.85 27.52 6.29
CA ILE A 216 -0.86 26.43 6.25
C ILE A 216 -1.41 25.19 5.54
N VAL A 217 -2.73 24.99 5.57
CA VAL A 217 -3.39 23.81 5.01
C VAL A 217 -3.44 23.90 3.48
N ASP A 218 -2.66 23.04 2.81
CA ASP A 218 -2.68 22.90 1.35
C ASP A 218 -2.38 21.43 0.99
N PRO A 219 -3.25 20.74 0.24
CA PRO A 219 -3.03 19.33 -0.15
C PRO A 219 -1.78 19.10 -1.00
N SER A 220 -1.21 20.14 -1.63
CA SER A 220 0.04 20.07 -2.40
C SER A 220 1.31 20.10 -1.53
N ASN A 221 1.19 20.35 -0.23
CA ASN A 221 2.33 20.32 0.68
C ASN A 221 2.84 18.90 0.89
N GLU A 222 4.16 18.77 1.01
CA GLU A 222 4.83 17.50 1.35
C GLU A 222 5.71 17.70 2.58
N LEU A 223 5.46 16.94 3.66
CA LEU A 223 6.34 16.96 4.83
C LEU A 223 7.65 16.24 4.48
N ILE A 224 8.75 16.98 4.47
CA ILE A 224 10.09 16.45 4.22
C ILE A 224 10.69 15.91 5.51
N LYS A 225 10.58 16.67 6.61
CA LYS A 225 11.15 16.29 7.91
C LYS A 225 10.50 17.07 9.05
N GLU A 226 10.44 16.46 10.21
CA GLU A 226 10.08 17.13 11.45
C GLU A 226 11.01 16.73 12.60
N GLY A 227 11.05 17.53 13.65
CA GLY A 227 11.76 17.14 14.87
C GLY A 227 12.07 18.28 15.84
N PRO A 228 12.52 17.91 17.06
CA PRO A 228 12.95 18.86 18.07
C PRO A 228 14.26 19.52 17.67
N ILE A 229 14.41 20.80 18.02
CA ILE A 229 15.62 21.60 17.80
C ILE A 229 15.86 22.50 19.00
N GLN A 230 17.12 22.86 19.27
CA GLN A 230 17.43 23.90 20.26
C GLN A 230 17.61 25.25 19.56
N LYS A 231 16.93 26.29 20.06
CA LYS A 231 17.17 27.68 19.63
C LYS A 231 18.13 28.35 20.60
N ILE A 232 19.23 28.88 20.08
CA ILE A 232 20.21 29.64 20.84
C ILE A 232 19.73 31.10 20.95
N SER A 233 19.77 31.65 22.16
CA SER A 233 19.43 33.05 22.43
C SER A 233 20.70 33.90 22.52
N THR A 234 20.85 34.82 21.57
CA THR A 234 21.99 35.76 21.52
C THR A 234 22.04 36.75 22.69
N ARG A 235 20.97 36.87 23.49
CA ARG A 235 20.88 37.83 24.61
C ARG A 235 21.42 37.31 25.93
N ASN A 236 21.39 35.99 26.15
CA ASN A 236 21.69 35.39 27.45
C ASN A 236 22.39 34.04 27.36
N ASN A 237 22.90 33.67 26.17
CA ASN A 237 23.60 32.42 25.88
C ASN A 237 22.87 31.16 26.38
N SER A 238 21.53 31.21 26.38
CA SER A 238 20.68 30.09 26.81
C SER A 238 20.07 29.40 25.60
N THR A 239 19.79 28.10 25.74
CA THR A 239 19.07 27.33 24.74
C THR A 239 17.63 27.07 25.18
N SER A 240 16.71 27.00 24.21
CA SER A 240 15.33 26.60 24.47
C SER A 240 14.87 25.58 23.46
N GLU A 241 14.15 24.56 23.92
CA GLU A 241 13.60 23.53 23.04
C GLU A 241 12.47 24.11 22.17
N LYS A 242 12.50 23.72 20.90
CA LYS A 242 11.59 24.12 19.83
C LYS A 242 11.34 22.92 18.92
N TYR A 243 10.45 23.08 17.98
CA TYR A 243 10.12 22.04 17.03
C TYR A 243 10.05 22.61 15.61
N LEU A 244 10.54 21.88 14.62
CA LEU A 244 10.50 22.25 13.22
C LEU A 244 9.60 21.29 12.44
N PHE A 245 8.83 21.85 11.51
CA PHE A 245 8.21 21.11 10.43
C PHE A 245 8.71 21.69 9.11
N LEU A 246 9.45 20.89 8.34
CA LEU A 246 9.95 21.25 7.02
C LEU A 246 9.05 20.63 5.97
N PHE A 247 8.37 21.48 5.21
CA PHE A 247 7.63 21.13 4.00
C PHE A 247 8.45 21.47 2.75
N ASN A 248 8.00 20.97 1.60
CA ASN A 248 8.57 21.28 0.27
C ASN A 248 8.63 22.79 -0.06
N ASN A 249 7.69 23.58 0.43
CA ASN A 249 7.60 25.03 0.15
C ASN A 249 7.89 25.93 1.36
N MET A 250 7.85 25.42 2.59
CA MET A 250 7.99 26.22 3.81
C MET A 250 8.63 25.47 4.98
N LEU A 251 9.28 26.22 5.87
CA LEU A 251 9.75 25.75 7.18
C LEU A 251 8.95 26.44 8.28
N LEU A 252 8.30 25.65 9.13
CA LEU A 252 7.58 26.14 10.31
C LEU A 252 8.44 25.96 11.55
N TYR A 253 8.66 27.06 12.26
CA TYR A 253 9.30 27.09 13.56
C TYR A 253 8.26 27.21 14.66
N CYS A 254 8.20 26.21 15.52
CA CYS A 254 7.11 26.01 16.45
C CYS A 254 7.58 25.92 17.91
N VAL A 255 6.66 26.23 18.83
CA VAL A 255 6.82 26.01 20.27
C VAL A 255 5.85 24.90 20.70
N PRO A 256 6.34 23.86 21.42
CA PRO A 256 5.46 22.85 22.00
C PRO A 256 4.48 23.48 23.00
N LYS A 257 3.19 23.11 22.93
CA LYS A 257 2.18 23.48 23.92
C LYS A 257 2.02 22.34 24.93
N VAL A 258 1.89 22.68 26.22
CA VAL A 258 1.60 21.69 27.27
C VAL A 258 0.08 21.51 27.34
N ILE A 259 -0.48 20.58 26.56
CA ILE A 259 -1.92 20.27 26.57
C ILE A 259 -2.15 18.77 26.34
N GLN A 260 -3.21 18.22 26.95
CA GLN A 260 -3.64 16.82 26.76
C GLN A 260 -4.54 16.62 25.53
N VAL A 261 -5.18 17.68 25.02
CA VAL A 261 -6.10 17.65 23.86
C VAL A 261 -5.99 18.96 23.08
N GLY A 262 -5.86 18.89 21.75
CA GLY A 262 -5.77 20.05 20.84
C GLY A 262 -4.41 20.15 20.14
N ALA A 263 -4.14 21.31 19.54
CA ALA A 263 -2.88 21.56 18.82
C ALA A 263 -1.66 21.38 19.73
N GLU A 264 -0.78 20.43 19.38
CA GLU A 264 0.47 20.14 20.10
C GLU A 264 1.51 21.25 19.93
N PHE A 265 1.47 21.97 18.81
CA PHE A 265 2.45 22.98 18.45
C PHE A 265 1.80 24.31 18.11
N GLN A 266 2.42 25.40 18.56
CA GLN A 266 2.12 26.75 18.08
C GLN A 266 3.13 27.18 17.04
N VAL A 267 2.66 27.60 15.87
CA VAL A 267 3.53 28.20 14.85
C VAL A 267 3.93 29.60 15.30
N HIS A 268 5.24 29.83 15.42
CA HIS A 268 5.81 31.14 15.80
C HIS A 268 6.39 31.89 14.60
N LEU A 269 6.88 31.14 13.62
CA LEU A 269 7.46 31.70 12.40
C LEU A 269 7.31 30.71 11.26
N ARG A 270 6.82 31.21 10.13
CA ARG A 270 6.87 30.55 8.83
C ARG A 270 7.97 31.19 8.00
N MET A 271 8.80 30.37 7.36
CA MET A 271 9.81 30.82 6.41
C MET A 271 9.61 30.07 5.09
N ASP A 272 9.45 30.80 3.99
CA ASP A 272 9.41 30.17 2.67
C ASP A 272 10.78 29.56 2.36
N VAL A 273 10.76 28.35 1.79
CA VAL A 273 11.99 27.68 1.33
C VAL A 273 12.62 28.45 0.17
N GLU A 274 11.81 29.16 -0.62
CA GLU A 274 12.29 30.00 -1.70
C GLU A 274 13.18 31.15 -1.17
N GLY A 275 14.48 31.09 -1.50
CA GLY A 275 15.47 32.06 -1.06
C GLY A 275 15.99 31.82 0.36
N MET A 276 15.57 30.73 1.03
CA MET A 276 16.13 30.32 2.31
C MET A 276 17.59 29.90 2.15
N LYS A 277 18.45 30.36 3.06
CA LYS A 277 19.87 29.99 3.12
C LYS A 277 20.18 29.31 4.43
N VAL A 278 20.84 28.15 4.35
CA VAL A 278 21.33 27.43 5.53
C VAL A 278 22.85 27.50 5.57
N ARG A 279 23.42 27.87 6.73
CA ARG A 279 24.86 27.97 6.93
C ARG A 279 25.26 27.31 8.23
N GLU A 280 26.13 26.30 8.17
CA GLU A 280 26.72 25.71 9.37
C GLU A 280 27.64 26.71 10.08
N LEU A 281 27.58 26.70 11.41
CA LEU A 281 28.44 27.50 12.28
C LEU A 281 29.43 26.59 13.00
N LYS A 282 30.69 27.03 13.05
CA LYS A 282 31.72 26.40 13.89
C LYS A 282 31.75 27.14 15.22
N ASP A 283 30.79 26.79 16.08
CA ASP A 283 30.73 27.30 17.43
C ASP A 283 31.42 26.32 18.39
N THR A 284 32.32 26.84 19.23
CA THR A 284 33.12 26.03 20.17
C THR A 284 32.34 25.67 21.45
N GLU A 285 31.31 26.44 21.78
CA GLU A 285 30.45 26.25 22.95
C GLU A 285 29.20 25.42 22.59
N PHE A 286 28.67 25.61 21.37
CA PHE A 286 27.49 24.89 20.86
C PHE A 286 27.81 24.10 19.58
N PRO A 287 28.22 22.82 19.68
CA PRO A 287 28.48 21.99 18.49
C PRO A 287 27.19 21.77 17.69
N HIS A 288 27.34 21.49 16.39
CA HIS A 288 26.22 21.22 15.44
C HIS A 288 25.25 22.39 15.28
N THR A 289 25.75 23.61 15.40
CA THR A 289 24.97 24.84 15.22
C THR A 289 24.93 25.25 13.75
N PHE A 290 23.79 25.78 13.32
CA PHE A 290 23.60 26.31 11.98
C PHE A 290 22.61 27.49 11.99
N LEU A 291 22.75 28.35 10.99
CA LEU A 291 21.84 29.45 10.71
C LEU A 291 20.86 29.04 9.62
N VAL A 292 19.60 29.41 9.82
CA VAL A 292 18.56 29.37 8.80
C VAL A 292 18.08 30.80 8.56
N SER A 293 18.38 31.33 7.39
CA SER A 293 18.04 32.70 7.00
C SER A 293 16.95 32.69 5.94
N GLY A 294 15.77 33.22 6.28
CA GLY A 294 14.71 33.56 5.33
C GLY A 294 14.80 35.03 4.87
N LYS A 295 13.82 35.49 4.09
CA LYS A 295 13.76 36.87 3.58
C LYS A 295 13.66 37.94 4.69
N GLN A 296 13.03 37.61 5.82
CA GLN A 296 12.73 38.56 6.89
C GLN A 296 13.46 38.30 8.21
N ARG A 297 13.89 37.04 8.46
CA ARG A 297 14.46 36.63 9.75
C ARG A 297 15.52 35.57 9.56
N THR A 298 16.46 35.54 10.50
CA THR A 298 17.46 34.48 10.64
C THR A 298 17.30 33.83 12.01
N LEU A 299 17.31 32.49 12.03
CA LEU A 299 17.33 31.67 13.23
C LEU A 299 18.69 31.02 13.40
N GLU A 300 19.18 30.99 14.64
CA GLU A 300 20.34 30.20 15.04
C GLU A 300 19.85 28.99 15.83
N LEU A 301 20.18 27.82 15.30
CA LEU A 301 19.61 26.54 15.72
C LEU A 301 20.72 25.54 15.94
N GLN A 302 20.54 24.70 16.94
CA GLN A 302 21.45 23.61 17.26
C GLN A 302 20.72 22.28 17.12
N ALA A 303 21.29 21.39 16.31
CA ALA A 303 20.87 19.99 16.22
C ALA A 303 21.33 19.20 17.45
N ARG A 304 20.53 18.23 17.86
CA ARG A 304 20.93 17.23 18.87
C ARG A 304 21.83 16.16 18.26
#